data_AF-A0A357T237-F1
#
_entry.id   AF-A0A357T237-F1
#
_cell.length_a   1.000
_cell.length_b   1.000
_cell.length_c   1.000
_cell.angle_alpha   90.00
_cell.angle_beta   90.00
_cell.angle_gamma   90.00
#
_symmetry.space_group_name_H-M   'P 1'
#
loop_
_entity.id
_entity.type
_entity.pdbx_description
1 polymer ?
#
loop_
_entity_poly.entity_id
_entity_poly.type
_entity_poly.pdbx_seq_one_letter_code
_entity_poly.pdbx_strand_id
1 'polypeptide(L)' 'MRIIVEKNYDTMSKKAALIVASQVILKPNCILGLATGSTPLGMY' A
#
# COMPACT_ATOMS: atom_id res chain seq x y z
N MET A 1 6.05 -1.20 -16.30
CA MET A 1 4.93 -0.64 -15.51
C MET A 1 3.93 -1.75 -15.25
N ARG A 2 3.49 -1.97 -13.99
CA ARG A 2 2.49 -2.98 -13.64
C ARG A 2 1.20 -2.28 -13.21
N ILE A 3 0.07 -2.62 -13.85
CA ILE A 3 -1.26 -2.09 -13.50
C ILE A 3 -2.01 -3.17 -12.72
N ILE A 4 -2.54 -2.80 -11.56
CA ILE A 4 -3.38 -3.67 -10.73
C ILE A 4 -4.73 -2.97 -10.60
N VAL A 5 -5.80 -3.65 -11.00
CA VAL A 5 -7.17 -3.14 -10.91
C VAL A 5 -7.91 -3.94 -9.85
N GLU A 6 -8.43 -3.24 -8.85
CA GLU A 6 -9.21 -3.82 -7.75
C GLU A 6 -10.66 -3.34 -7.84
N LYS A 7 -11.58 -4.13 -7.29
CA LYS A 7 -13.03 -3.92 -7.48
C LYS A 7 -13.54 -2.63 -6.85
N ASN A 8 -12.96 -2.24 -5.72
CA ASN A 8 -13.42 -1.11 -4.93
C ASN A 8 -12.30 -0.57 -4.03
N TYR A 9 -12.60 0.51 -3.32
CA TYR A 9 -11.67 1.20 -2.43
C TYR A 9 -11.08 0.27 -1.35
N ASP A 10 -11.89 -0.58 -0.72
CA ASP A 10 -11.43 -1.45 0.37
C ASP A 10 -10.46 -2.52 -0.13
N THR A 11 -10.77 -3.16 -1.27
CA THR A 11 -9.92 -4.17 -1.89
C THR A 11 -8.60 -3.57 -2.38
N MET A 12 -8.65 -2.37 -2.98
CA MET A 12 -7.46 -1.60 -3.35
C MET A 12 -6.59 -1.27 -2.14
N SER A 13 -7.21 -0.74 -1.08
CA SER A 13 -6.51 -0.31 0.13
C SER A 13 -5.83 -1.49 0.84
N LYS A 14 -6.54 -2.61 0.98
CA LYS A 14 -5.98 -3.84 1.54
C LYS A 14 -4.82 -4.39 0.69
N LYS A 15 -4.93 -4.34 -0.64
CA LYS A 15 -3.87 -4.78 -1.54
C LYS A 15 -2.63 -3.91 -1.40
N ALA A 16 -2.80 -2.59 -1.31
CA ALA A 16 -1.71 -1.63 -1.08
C ALA A 16 -1.03 -1.88 0.28
N ALA A 17 -1.81 -2.10 1.34
CA ALA A 17 -1.28 -2.38 2.68
C ALA A 17 -0.42 -3.65 2.69
N LEU A 18 -0.85 -4.72 2.01
CA LEU A 18 -0.06 -5.95 1.88
C LEU A 18 1.27 -5.74 1.15
N ILE A 19 1.31 -4.86 0.13
CA ILE A 19 2.55 -4.52 -0.59
C ILE A 19 3.52 -3.78 0.35
N VAL A 20 3.02 -2.79 1.09
CA VAL A 20 3.84 -2.03 2.06
C VAL A 20 4.32 -2.95 3.19
N ALA A 21 3.44 -3.79 3.74
CA ALA A 21 3.81 -4.77 4.78
C ALA A 21 4.88 -5.74 4.29
N SER A 22 4.78 -6.22 3.04
CA SER A 22 5.81 -7.09 2.45
C SER A 22 7.16 -6.39 2.36
N GLN A 23 7.18 -5.10 2.00
CA GLN A 23 8.40 -4.29 1.93
C GLN A 23 9.05 -4.13 3.32
N VAL A 24 8.24 -3.92 4.36
CA VAL A 24 8.73 -3.82 5.75
C VAL A 24 9.26 -5.16 6.24
N ILE A 25 8.56 -6.27 5.98
CA ILE A 25 8.98 -7.61 6.39
C ILE A 25 10.30 -8.02 5.71
N LEU A 26 10.40 -7.82 4.39
CA LEU A 26 11.58 -8.20 3.61
C LEU A 26 12.80 -7.30 3.90
N LYS A 27 12.56 -6.03 4.27
CA LYS A 27 13.60 -5.07 4.60
C LYS A 27 13.13 -4.15 5.74
N PRO A 28 13.35 -4.56 7.01
CA PRO A 28 12.88 -3.79 8.17
C PRO A 28 13.48 -2.39 8.30
N ASN A 29 14.66 -2.15 7.72
CA ASN A 29 15.33 -0.85 7.69
C ASN A 29 15.09 -0.08 6.37
N CYS A 30 14.00 -0.36 5.66
CA CYS A 30 13.66 0.37 4.44
C CYS A 30 13.22 1.80 4.74
N ILE A 31 13.45 2.69 3.77
CA ILE A 31 12.94 4.07 3.80
C ILE A 31 11.64 4.07 3.01
N LEU A 32 10.54 4.46 3.65
CA LEU A 32 9.22 4.53 3.03
C LEU A 32 8.86 5.99 2.74
N GLY A 33 8.56 6.29 1.48
CA GLY A 33 7.94 7.57 1.09
C GLY A 33 6.41 7.44 1.21
N LEU A 34 5.83 8.12 2.19
CA LEU A 34 4.39 8.08 2.47
C LEU A 34 3.67 9.33 1.97
N ALA A 35 2.42 9.17 1.54
CA ALA A 35 1.60 10.24 0.99
C ALA A 35 0.50 10.69 1.99
N THR A 36 -0.03 11.90 1.81
CA THR A 36 -1.18 12.40 2.57
C THR A 36 -2.47 12.32 1.75
N GLY A 37 -3.59 12.78 2.33
CA GLY A 37 -4.89 12.80 1.67
C GLY A 37 -5.78 11.61 2.04
N SER A 38 -6.98 11.55 1.45
CA SER A 38 -7.98 10.53 1.78
C SER A 38 -7.68 9.17 1.14
N THR A 39 -7.04 9.13 -0.03
CA THR A 39 -6.77 7.89 -0.76
C THR A 39 -5.94 6.85 0.00
N PRO A 40 -4.82 7.20 0.68
CA PRO A 40 -4.05 6.23 1.45
C PRO A 40 -4.65 5.92 2.84
N LEU A 41 -5.77 6.54 3.23
CA LEU A 41 -6.33 6.36 4.57
C LEU A 41 -6.74 4.92 4.87
N GLY A 42 -7.25 4.18 3.88
CA GLY A 42 -7.60 2.76 4.05
C GLY A 42 -6.39 1.82 4.01
N MET A 43 -5.24 2.30 3.55
CA MET A 43 -4.00 1.52 3.45
C MET A 43 -3.19 1.60 4.76
N TYR A 44 -3.13 2.79 5.36
CA TYR A 44 -2.50 3.01 6.67
C TYR A 44 -3.20 2.21 7.76
#